data_AF-A0A3N4P6J9-F1
#
_entry.id   AF-A0A3N4P6J9-F1
#
_cell.length_a   1.000
_cell.length_b   1.000
_cell.length_c   1.000
_cell.angle_alpha   90.00
_cell.angle_beta   90.00
_cell.angle_gamma   90.00
#
_symmetry.space_group_name_H-M   'P 1'
#
loop_
_entity.id
_entity.type
_entity.pdbx_description
1 polymer ?
#
loop_
_entity_poly.entity_id
_entity_poly.type
_entity_poly.pdbx_seq_one_letter_code
_entity_poly.pdbx_strand_id
1 'polypeptide(L)' 'MSKDTGGAAFPCEQHEKQDGSWNETFDAGMTLRDYFAAKAMQASLPDPAYSTWDAARHARRAYSVADAMIAARGLE' A
#
# COMPACT_ATOMS: atom_id res chain seq x y z
N MET A 1 -14.51 7.52 7.93
CA MET A 1 -13.32 8.14 7.32
C MET A 1 -12.55 7.06 6.59
N SER A 2 -12.58 7.05 5.27
CA SER A 2 -11.75 6.15 4.47
C SER A 2 -10.29 6.60 4.61
N LYS A 3 -9.37 5.69 4.93
CA LYS A 3 -7.93 6.01 4.94
C LYS A 3 -7.46 6.24 3.51
N ASP A 4 -6.53 7.18 3.33
CA ASP A 4 -5.79 7.30 2.06
C ASP A 4 -4.97 6.02 1.86
N THR A 5 -5.21 5.34 0.74
CA THR A 5 -4.55 4.10 0.38
C THR A 5 -3.52 4.29 -0.73
N GLY A 6 -3.36 5.50 -1.24
CA GLY A 6 -2.45 5.85 -2.32
C GLY A 6 -2.88 5.37 -3.71
N GLY A 7 -4.07 4.76 -3.87
CA GLY A 7 -4.54 4.20 -5.14
C GLY A 7 -4.13 2.75 -5.37
N ALA A 8 -4.24 2.27 -6.61
CA ALA A 8 -3.86 0.91 -6.99
C ALA A 8 -2.34 0.72 -6.94
N ALA A 9 -1.84 -0.39 -6.39
CA ALA A 9 -0.40 -0.66 -6.34
C ALA A 9 0.23 -0.91 -7.71
N PHE A 10 -0.53 -1.54 -8.60
CA PHE A 10 -0.17 -1.75 -10.00
C PHE A 10 -1.31 -1.22 -10.87
N PRO A 11 -1.33 0.09 -11.16
CA PRO A 11 -2.36 0.67 -12.01
C PRO A 11 -2.37 -0.01 -13.39
N CYS A 12 -3.55 -0.42 -13.85
CA CYS A 12 -3.77 -0.87 -15.21
C CYS A 12 -4.56 0.21 -15.94
N GLU A 13 -4.01 0.71 -17.05
CA GLU A 13 -4.70 1.65 -17.93
C GLU A 13 -5.76 0.89 -18.72
N GLN A 14 -7.04 1.32 -18.68
CA GLN A 14 -8.02 0.66 -19.55
C GLN A 14 -8.28 1.40 -20.86
N HIS A 15 -8.79 2.60 -21.00
CA HIS A 15 -9.00 3.30 -22.27
C HIS A 15 -9.07 4.79 -21.95
N GLU A 16 -8.76 5.63 -22.92
CA GLU A 16 -9.11 7.06 -22.83
C GLU A 16 -10.63 7.17 -22.76
N LYS A 17 -11.16 7.80 -21.70
CA LYS A 17 -12.58 8.11 -21.60
C LYS A 17 -12.94 9.17 -22.64
N GLN A 18 -14.22 9.31 -22.96
CA GLN A 18 -14.72 10.33 -23.89
C GLN A 18 -14.35 11.77 -23.53
N ASP A 19 -13.98 12.04 -22.28
CA ASP A 19 -13.57 13.37 -21.78
C ASP A 19 -12.05 13.61 -21.81
N GLY A 20 -11.26 12.68 -22.38
CA GLY A 20 -9.79 12.75 -22.41
C GLY A 20 -9.14 12.38 -21.08
N SER A 21 -9.91 12.03 -20.04
CA SER A 21 -9.37 11.45 -18.82
C SER A 21 -9.10 9.96 -19.02
N TRP A 22 -8.03 9.45 -18.44
CA TRP A 22 -7.74 8.01 -18.46
C TRP A 22 -8.62 7.31 -17.42
N ASN A 23 -9.25 6.17 -17.77
CA ASN A 23 -9.92 5.36 -16.74
C ASN A 23 -8.91 4.48 -16.01
N GLU A 24 -8.71 4.77 -14.73
CA GLU A 24 -8.13 3.82 -13.79
C GLU A 24 -9.26 2.86 -13.41
N THR A 25 -9.58 1.86 -14.23
CA THR A 25 -10.53 0.84 -13.78
C THR A 25 -10.31 -0.49 -14.48
N PHE A 26 -9.31 -1.21 -13.98
CA PHE A 26 -9.49 -2.63 -13.73
C PHE A 26 -9.24 -2.86 -12.23
N ASP A 27 -10.00 -3.76 -11.63
CA ASP A 27 -9.99 -4.11 -10.20
C ASP A 27 -8.57 -3.97 -9.61
N ALA A 28 -8.40 -3.04 -8.67
CA ALA A 28 -7.07 -2.62 -8.21
C ALA A 28 -6.26 -3.78 -7.62
N GLY A 29 -6.93 -4.88 -7.24
CA GLY A 29 -6.36 -6.08 -6.65
C GLY A 29 -5.80 -5.81 -5.24
N MET A 30 -4.80 -4.94 -5.15
CA MET A 30 -4.22 -4.42 -3.93
C MET A 30 -3.97 -2.91 -4.02
N THR A 31 -4.13 -2.21 -2.90
CA THR A 31 -3.79 -0.78 -2.83
C THR A 31 -2.28 -0.56 -2.65
N LEU A 32 -1.77 0.63 -2.97
CA LEU A 32 -0.37 0.99 -2.70
C LEU A 32 -0.03 0.82 -1.21
N ARG A 33 -0.98 1.12 -0.33
CA ARG A 33 -0.89 0.88 1.10
C ARG A 33 -0.64 -0.60 1.45
N ASP A 34 -1.42 -1.50 0.85
CA ASP A 34 -1.28 -2.94 1.08
C ASP A 34 0.07 -3.45 0.55
N TYR A 35 0.52 -2.93 -0.59
CA TYR A 35 1.81 -3.26 -1.16
C TYR A 35 2.99 -2.85 -0.27
N PHE A 36 3.00 -1.61 0.21
CA PHE A 36 4.03 -1.14 1.13
C PHE A 36 4.01 -1.90 2.45
N ALA A 37 2.83 -2.22 2.97
CA ALA A 37 2.70 -3.05 4.17
C ALA A 37 3.27 -4.46 3.94
N ALA A 38 2.96 -5.09 2.81
CA ALA A 38 3.51 -6.40 2.45
C ALA A 38 5.05 -6.37 2.36
N LYS A 39 5.63 -5.33 1.75
CA LYS A 39 7.09 -5.14 1.68
C LYS A 39 7.71 -4.94 3.07
N ALA A 40 7.09 -4.12 3.91
CA ALA A 40 7.55 -3.91 5.28
C ALA A 40 7.50 -5.20 6.11
N MET A 41 6.43 -6.00 5.94
CA MET A 41 6.28 -7.30 6.60
C MET A 41 7.31 -8.31 6.10
N GLN A 42 7.56 -8.38 4.79
CA GLN A 42 8.58 -9.25 4.20
C GLN A 42 9.97 -8.98 4.78
N ALA A 43 10.30 -7.70 5.02
CA ALA A 43 11.56 -7.31 5.64
C ALA A 43 11.63 -7.61 7.15
N SER A 44 10.52 -7.53 7.87
CA SER A 44 10.51 -7.71 9.34
C SER A 44 10.34 -9.15 9.82
N LEU A 45 9.64 -10.01 9.08
CA LEU A 45 9.42 -11.40 9.50
C LEU A 45 10.69 -12.23 9.77
N PRO A 46 11.78 -12.13 8.98
CA PRO A 46 12.98 -12.94 9.22
C PRO A 46 13.89 -12.38 10.32
N ASP A 47 13.67 -11.16 10.80
CA ASP A 47 14.54 -10.52 11.79
C ASP A 47 14.26 -11.07 13.21
N PRO A 48 15.26 -11.67 13.89
CA PRO A 48 15.12 -12.21 15.23
C PRO A 48 14.60 -11.20 16.27
N ALA A 49 14.81 -9.89 16.06
CA ALA A 49 14.30 -8.84 16.92
C ALA A 49 12.76 -8.81 16.99
N TYR A 50 12.08 -9.40 16.01
CA TYR A 50 10.62 -9.48 15.94
C TYR A 50 10.08 -10.91 16.11
N SER A 51 10.92 -11.86 16.52
CA SER A 51 10.56 -13.28 16.67
C SER A 51 9.47 -13.56 17.71
N THR A 52 9.32 -12.68 18.70
CA THR A 52 8.31 -12.78 19.78
C THR A 52 7.00 -12.07 19.46
N TRP A 53 6.89 -11.45 18.28
CA TRP A 53 5.71 -10.67 17.92
C TRP A 53 4.62 -11.57 17.37
N ASP A 54 3.38 -11.29 17.77
CA ASP A 54 2.21 -11.90 17.13
C ASP A 54 1.95 -11.29 15.73
N ALA A 55 1.09 -11.97 14.96
CA ALA A 55 0.72 -11.52 13.61
C ALA A 55 0.09 -10.11 13.62
N ALA A 56 -0.67 -9.78 14.67
CA ALA A 56 -1.34 -8.49 14.79
C ALA A 56 -0.32 -7.34 14.94
N ARG A 57 0.77 -7.55 15.68
CA ARG A 57 1.84 -6.56 15.89
C ARG A 57 2.67 -6.37 14.63
N HIS A 58 2.96 -7.45 13.89
CA HIS A 58 3.57 -7.37 12.56
C HIS A 58 2.70 -6.55 11.60
N ALA A 59 1.39 -6.85 11.53
CA ALA A 59 0.46 -6.11 10.68
C ALA A 59 0.40 -4.62 11.04
N ARG A 60 0.31 -4.28 12.33
CA ARG A 60 0.30 -2.87 12.77
C ARG A 60 1.56 -2.12 12.32
N ARG A 61 2.75 -2.69 12.55
CA ARG A 61 4.02 -2.07 12.13
C ARG A 61 4.08 -1.91 10.62
N ALA A 62 3.70 -2.95 9.87
CA ALA A 62 3.70 -2.93 8.41
C ALA A 62 2.82 -1.81 7.85
N TYR A 63 1.60 -1.67 8.36
CA TYR A 63 0.71 -0.58 7.95
C TYR A 63 1.18 0.80 8.43
N SER A 64 1.84 0.91 9.58
CA SER A 64 2.46 2.19 9.99
C SER A 64 3.56 2.65 9.04
N VAL A 65 4.38 1.71 8.54
CA VAL A 65 5.39 2.02 7.51
C VAL A 65 4.71 2.44 6.20
N ALA A 66 3.66 1.72 5.77
CA ALA A 66 2.91 2.07 4.58
C ALA A 66 2.28 3.47 4.65
N ASP A 67 1.63 3.78 5.77
CA ASP A 67 1.00 5.09 6.01
C ASP A 67 2.06 6.22 5.95
N ALA A 68 3.27 5.98 6.49
CA ALA A 68 4.39 6.94 6.42
C ALA A 68 4.93 7.15 5.00
N MET A 69 4.98 6.10 4.17
CA MET A 69 5.41 6.22 2.77
C MET A 69 4.42 7.02 1.92
N ILE A 70 3.11 6.81 2.12
CA ILE A 70 2.06 7.58 1.45
C ILE A 70 2.13 9.05 1.86
N ALA A 71 2.28 9.32 3.16
CA ALA A 71 2.43 10.68 3.66
C ALA A 71 3.65 11.39 3.06
N ALA A 72 4.80 10.70 2.97
CA ALA A 72 6.01 11.25 2.38
C ALA A 72 5.83 11.64 0.90
N ARG A 73 5.07 10.86 0.14
CA ARG A 73 4.76 11.14 -1.28
C ARG A 73 3.86 12.38 -1.45
N GLY A 74 2.96 12.65 -0.51
CA GLY A 74 2.08 13.82 -0.55
C GLY A 74 2.76 15.15 -0.16
N LEU A 75 4.05 15.13 0.18
CA LEU A 75 4.83 16.31 0.56
C LEU A 75 5.72 16.85 -0.59
N GLU A 76 5.72 16.19 -1.74
CA GLU A 76 6.39 16.64 -2.98
C GLU A 76 5.40 17.36 -3.92
#